data_AF-A0A356HY28-F1
#
_entry.id   AF-A0A356HY28-F1
#
_cell.length_a   1.000
_cell.length_b   1.000
_cell.length_c   1.000
_cell.angle_alpha   90.00
_cell.angle_beta   90.00
_cell.angle_gamma   90.00
#
_symmetry.space_group_name_H-M   'P 1'
#
loop_
_entity.id
_entity.type
_entity.pdbx_description
1 polymer ?
#
loop_
_entity_poly.entity_id
_entity_poly.type
_entity_poly.pdbx_seq_one_letter_code
_entity_poly.pdbx_strand_id
1 'polypeptide(L)' 'MSLRSIDAYLRSSDKFGVMTNENDYILTSEELDYLKGLFGKRAKIYPRGGHLGNLEYKDNLAYMVDFFK' A
#
# COMPACT_ATOMS: atom_id res chain seq x y z
N MET A 1 2.30 8.67 -16.68
CA MET A 1 1.14 7.76 -16.51
C MET A 1 0.92 7.57 -15.02
N SER A 2 -0.33 7.57 -14.54
CA SER A 2 -0.69 7.47 -13.12
C SER A 2 -1.54 6.22 -12.90
N LEU A 3 -1.56 5.66 -11.68
CA LEU A 3 -2.49 4.57 -11.31
C LEU A 3 -3.95 4.91 -11.60
N ARG A 4 -4.30 6.20 -11.60
CA ARG A 4 -5.65 6.71 -11.92
C ARG A 4 -6.14 6.27 -13.30
N SER A 5 -5.26 6.07 -14.28
CA SER A 5 -5.68 5.64 -15.63
C SER A 5 -6.15 4.18 -15.67
N ILE A 6 -5.88 3.39 -14.63
CA ILE A 6 -6.29 1.98 -14.52
C ILE A 6 -7.08 1.72 -13.22
N ASP A 7 -7.64 2.76 -12.61
CA ASP A 7 -8.32 2.72 -11.31
C ASP A 7 -9.42 1.64 -11.25
N ALA A 8 -10.28 1.60 -12.28
CA ALA A 8 -11.37 0.61 -12.37
C ALA A 8 -10.86 -0.84 -12.36
N TYR A 9 -9.71 -1.09 -13.00
CA TYR A 9 -9.10 -2.42 -13.00
C TYR A 9 -8.47 -2.77 -11.64
N LEU A 10 -7.78 -1.82 -11.02
CA LEU A 10 -7.18 -2.01 -9.69
C LEU A 10 -8.24 -2.21 -8.59
N ARG A 11 -9.41 -1.59 -8.72
CA ARG A 11 -10.54 -1.79 -7.79
C ARG A 11 -11.19 -3.16 -7.91
N SER A 12 -11.37 -3.64 -9.14
CA SER A 12 -12.10 -4.88 -9.45
C SER A 12 -11.27 -6.15 -9.32
N SER A 13 -9.94 -6.04 -9.24
CA SER A 13 -9.02 -7.18 -9.15
C SER A 13 -8.48 -7.35 -7.73
N ASP A 14 -8.67 -8.55 -7.18
CA ASP A 14 -8.12 -8.93 -5.87
C ASP A 14 -6.63 -9.29 -5.92
N LYS A 15 -6.02 -9.29 -7.12
CA LYS A 15 -4.61 -9.66 -7.33
C LYS A 15 -3.61 -8.58 -6.91
N PHE A 16 -4.09 -7.39 -6.55
CA PHE A 16 -3.24 -6.25 -6.21
C PHE A 16 -3.44 -5.85 -4.75
N GLY A 17 -2.39 -5.39 -4.10
CA GLY A 17 -2.43 -4.84 -2.76
C GLY A 17 -1.45 -3.69 -2.65
N VAL A 18 -1.58 -2.88 -1.60
CA VAL A 18 -0.60 -1.84 -1.30
C VAL A 18 -0.16 -1.97 0.14
N MET A 19 1.14 -1.82 0.36
CA MET A 19 1.73 -1.70 1.69
C MET A 19 2.56 -0.41 1.72
N THR A 20 2.30 0.47 2.67
CA THR A 20 3.04 1.74 2.83
C THR A 20 3.04 2.21 4.28
N ASN A 21 3.64 3.38 4.53
CA ASN A 21 3.72 4.02 5.84
C ASN A 21 3.07 5.40 5.80
N GLU A 22 2.37 5.80 6.86
CA GLU A 22 1.76 7.13 6.96
C GLU A 22 2.80 8.25 6.96
N ASN A 23 4.03 7.95 7.39
CA ASN A 23 5.15 8.88 7.41
C ASN A 23 6.13 8.66 6.25
N ASP A 24 5.72 8.04 5.14
CA ASP A 24 6.50 8.03 3.90
C ASP A 24 6.55 9.45 3.32
N TYR A 25 7.73 10.06 3.29
CA TYR A 25 7.91 11.45 2.89
C TYR A 25 7.79 11.70 1.38
N ILE A 26 7.76 10.64 0.57
CA ILE A 26 7.54 10.76 -0.88
C ILE A 26 6.05 10.93 -1.19
N LEU A 27 5.17 10.38 -0.35
CA LEU A 27 3.73 10.44 -0.54
C LEU A 27 3.15 11.70 0.10
N THR A 28 2.35 12.42 -0.66
CA THR A 28 1.45 13.43 -0.09
C THR A 28 0.31 12.77 0.67
N SER A 29 -0.36 13.51 1.56
CA SER A 29 -1.56 13.03 2.24
C SER A 29 -2.68 12.65 1.27
N GLU A 30 -2.82 13.40 0.17
CA GLU A 30 -3.83 13.12 -0.87
C GLU A 30 -3.55 11.81 -1.63
N GLU A 31 -2.27 11.50 -1.88
CA GLU A 31 -1.88 10.23 -2.49
C GLU A 31 -2.07 9.06 -1.52
N LEU A 32 -1.77 9.25 -0.24
CA LEU A 32 -2.02 8.23 0.78
C LEU A 32 -3.52 7.93 0.90
N ASP A 33 -4.37 8.96 0.92
CA ASP A 33 -5.83 8.82 0.96
C ASP A 33 -6.36 8.17 -0.34
N TYR A 34 -5.77 8.50 -1.48
CA TYR A 34 -6.07 7.83 -2.74
C TYR A 34 -5.76 6.33 -2.67
N LEU A 35 -4.57 5.93 -2.19
CA LEU A 35 -4.20 4.53 -2.03
C LEU A 35 -5.10 3.80 -1.02
N LYS A 36 -5.43 4.44 0.12
CA LYS A 36 -6.41 3.95 1.10
C LYS A 36 -7.75 3.64 0.42
N GLY A 37 -8.28 4.59 -0.34
CA GLY A 37 -9.56 4.43 -1.03
C GLY A 37 -9.53 3.45 -2.21
N LEU A 38 -8.41 3.36 -2.92
CA LEU A 38 -8.25 2.51 -4.09
C LEU A 38 -8.19 1.03 -3.73
N PHE A 39 -7.38 0.69 -2.73
CA PHE A 39 -7.13 -0.70 -2.33
C PHE A 39 -8.03 -1.16 -1.17
N GLY A 40 -8.61 -0.25 -0.38
CA GLY A 40 -9.54 -0.57 0.69
C GLY A 40 -8.97 -1.59 1.68
N LYS A 41 -9.64 -2.73 1.84
CA LYS A 41 -9.17 -3.83 2.73
C LYS A 41 -7.83 -4.45 2.30
N ARG A 42 -7.39 -4.23 1.04
CA ARG A 42 -6.11 -4.68 0.49
C ARG A 42 -4.98 -3.67 0.73
N ALA A 43 -5.24 -2.58 1.46
CA ALA A 43 -4.25 -1.62 1.89
C ALA A 43 -3.74 -1.94 3.30
N LYS A 44 -2.43 -2.05 3.46
CA LYS A 44 -1.75 -2.11 4.76
C LYS A 44 -0.93 -0.87 4.96
N ILE A 45 -1.27 -0.10 5.99
CA ILE A 45 -0.64 1.19 6.24
C ILE A 45 -0.16 1.21 7.67
N TYR A 46 1.16 1.29 7.85
CA TYR A 46 1.75 1.39 9.18
C TYR A 46 1.92 2.85 9.58
N PRO A 47 1.79 3.19 10.87
CA PRO A 47 1.96 4.57 11.31
C PRO A 47 3.41 5.07 11.14
N ARG A 48 4.40 4.15 11.16
CA ARG A 48 5.82 4.47 11.09
C ARG A 48 6.60 3.45 10.27
N GLY A 49 7.51 3.96 9.46
CA GLY A 49 8.47 3.17 8.68
C GLY A 49 9.18 3.99 7.60
N GLY A 50 8.75 5.23 7.35
CA GLY A 50 9.31 6.07 6.30
C GLY A 50 9.13 5.43 4.92
N HIS A 51 10.03 5.77 4.00
CA HIS A 51 10.06 5.11 2.72
C HIS A 51 10.78 3.75 2.85
N LEU A 52 9.98 2.68 2.99
CA LEU A 52 10.44 1.28 3.05
C LEU A 52 11.39 0.90 4.22
N GLY A 53 11.54 1.76 5.24
CA GLY A 53 12.46 1.54 6.35
C GLY A 53 12.05 0.45 7.35
N ASN A 54 10.85 -0.13 7.21
CA ASN A 54 10.33 -1.20 8.06
C ASN A 54 10.03 -2.50 7.30
N LEU A 55 10.54 -2.68 6.08
CA LEU A 55 10.30 -3.91 5.30
C LEU A 55 10.87 -5.16 5.98
N GLU A 56 12.07 -5.05 6.57
CA GLU A 56 12.76 -6.17 7.23
C GLU A 56 12.19 -6.49 8.62
N TYR A 57 11.25 -5.69 9.11
CA TYR A 57 10.56 -6.01 10.36
C TYR A 57 9.78 -7.31 10.17
N LYS A 58 10.04 -8.29 11.04
CA LYS A 58 9.58 -9.68 10.90
C LYS A 58 8.08 -9.79 10.54
N ASP A 59 7.22 -9.03 11.21
CA ASP A 59 5.77 -9.11 10.98
C ASP A 59 5.36 -8.47 9.65
N ASN A 60 6.08 -7.43 9.22
CA ASN A 60 5.84 -6.76 7.94
C ASN A 60 6.26 -7.65 6.77
N LEU A 61 7.42 -8.30 6.88
CA LEU A 61 7.88 -9.29 5.92
C LEU A 61 6.91 -10.48 5.85
N ALA A 62 6.45 -10.98 7.00
CA ALA A 62 5.46 -12.05 7.05
C ALA A 62 4.16 -11.65 6.35
N TYR A 63 3.64 -10.44 6.60
CA TYR A 63 2.48 -9.90 5.91
C TYR A 63 2.67 -9.84 4.39
N MET A 64 3.83 -9.35 3.92
CA MET A 64 4.12 -9.23 2.49
C MET A 64 4.16 -10.59 1.78
N VAL A 65 4.78 -11.60 2.39
CA VAL A 65 4.87 -12.94 1.80
C VAL A 65 3.52 -13.65 1.84
N ASP A 66 2.74 -13.45 2.90
CA ASP A 66 1.42 -14.07 3.05
C ASP A 66 0.42 -13.59 2.00
N PHE A 67 0.55 -12.35 1.52
CA PHE A 67 -0.27 -11.80 0.44
C PHE A 67 -0.26 -12.65 -0.86
N PHE A 68 0.81 -13.42 -1.10
CA PHE A 68 0.98 -14.20 -2.33
C PHE A 68 0.55 -15.67 -2.22
N LYS A 69 0.11 -16.12 -1.06
CA LYS A 69 -0.40 -17.48 -0.86
C LYS A 69 -1.88 -17.55 -1.19
#